data_AF-A0A662TK45-F1
#
_entry.id   AF-A0A662TK45-F1
#
_cell.length_a   1.000
_cell.length_b   1.000
_cell.length_c   1.000
_cell.angle_alpha   90.00
_cell.angle_beta   90.00
_cell.angle_gamma   90.00
#
_symmetry.space_group_name_H-M   'P 1'
#
loop_
_entity.id
_entity.type
_entity.pdbx_description
1 polymer ?
#
loop_
_entity_poly.entity_id
_entity_poly.type
_entity_poly.pdbx_seq_one_letter_code
_entity_poly.pdbx_strand_id
1 'polypeptide(L)' 'LLKYLEELKSRGLIVERKIEDHTLYYLTKKGFDFLSEFKKIERFAEAFGIEL' A
#
# COMPACT_ATOMS: atom_id res chain seq x y z
N LEU A 1 2.02 -13.54 2.05
CA LEU A 1 1.84 -12.38 2.95
C LEU A 1 3.16 -11.67 3.27
N LEU A 2 4.15 -12.36 3.87
CA LEU A 2 5.45 -11.77 4.23
C LEU A 2 6.19 -11.11 3.04
N LYS A 3 6.18 -11.75 1.86
CA LYS A 3 6.77 -11.18 0.63
C LYS A 3 6.20 -9.80 0.27
N TYR A 4 4.88 -9.63 0.38
CA TYR A 4 4.24 -8.35 0.05
C TYR A 4 4.51 -7.27 1.10
N LEU A 5 4.59 -7.65 2.38
CA LEU A 5 4.98 -6.69 3.43
C LEU A 5 6.41 -6.20 3.24
N GLU A 6 7.35 -7.08 2.90
CA GLU A 6 8.72 -6.68 2.58
C GLU A 6 8.81 -5.84 1.30
N GLU A 7 7.98 -6.12 0.30
CA GLU A 7 7.89 -5.28 -0.89
C GLU A 7 7.34 -3.88 -0.56
N LEU A 8 6.26 -3.79 0.20
CA LEU A 8 5.68 -2.51 0.62
C LEU A 8 6.64 -1.70 1.51
N LYS A 9 7.38 -2.37 2.40
CA LYS A 9 8.44 -1.77 3.22
C LYS A 9 9.60 -1.27 2.34
N SER A 10 10.12 -2.10 1.43
CA SER A 10 11.24 -1.73 0.56
C SER A 10 10.89 -0.57 -0.40
N ARG A 11 9.62 -0.49 -0.83
CA ARG A 11 9.09 0.67 -1.58
C ARG A 11 8.81 1.90 -0.70
N GLY A 12 8.91 1.78 0.62
CA GLY A 12 8.65 2.87 1.59
C GLY A 12 7.17 3.26 1.71
N LEU A 13 6.25 2.37 1.33
CA LEU A 13 4.81 2.61 1.42
C LEU A 13 4.28 2.33 2.82
N ILE A 14 4.93 1.43 3.55
CA ILE A 14 4.62 1.14 4.95
C ILE A 14 5.89 1.18 5.80
N VAL A 15 5.70 1.34 7.11
CA VAL A 15 6.74 1.16 8.14
C VAL A 15 6.28 0.11 9.15
N GLU A 16 7.24 -0.68 9.62
CA GLU A 16 7.06 -1.66 10.68
C GLU A 16 7.46 -1.05 12.03
N ARG A 17 6.64 -1.28 13.06
CA ARG A 17 6.97 -0.97 14.45
C ARG A 17 6.72 -2.19 15.32
N LYS A 18 7.72 -2.58 16.08
CA LYS A 18 7.61 -3.63 17.09
C LYS A 18 7.18 -2.99 18.41
N ILE A 19 6.04 -3.39 18.93
CA ILE A 19 5.50 -2.93 20.21
C ILE A 19 5.24 -4.19 21.04
N GLU A 20 6.00 -4.35 22.12
CA GLU A 20 5.95 -5.54 22.98
C GLU A 20 6.05 -6.83 22.13
N ASP A 21 5.05 -7.72 22.20
CA ASP A 21 4.97 -8.97 21.45
C ASP A 21 4.25 -8.84 20.09
N HIS A 22 3.94 -7.61 19.67
CA HIS A 22 3.20 -7.33 18.46
C HIS A 22 4.02 -6.58 17.42
N THR A 23 3.79 -6.94 16.16
CA THR A 23 4.31 -6.20 15.00
C THR A 23 3.17 -5.44 14.35
N LEU A 24 3.28 -4.12 14.34
CA LEU A 24 2.30 -3.23 13.73
C LEU A 24 2.89 -2.60 12.46
N TYR A 25 2.04 -2.47 11.44
CA TYR A 25 2.40 -1.85 10.17
C TYR A 25 1.56 -0.60 9.95
N TYR A 26 2.22 0.49 9.55
CA TYR A 26 1.59 1.78 9.35
C TYR A 26 1.87 2.27 7.94
N LEU A 27 0.88 2.89 7.30
CA LEU A 27 1.09 3.63 6.06
C LEU A 27 2.01 4.82 6.31
N THR A 28 2.97 5.01 5.42
CA THR A 28 3.70 6.28 5.34
C THR A 28 2.84 7.31 4.60
N LYS A 29 3.24 8.58 4.64
CA LYS A 29 2.66 9.61 3.76
C LYS A 29 2.73 9.18 2.28
N LYS A 30 3.89 8.66 1.85
CA LYS A 30 4.09 8.12 0.49
C LYS A 30 3.12 6.97 0.19
N GLY A 31 2.89 6.07 1.15
CA GLY A 31 1.92 4.98 1.02
C GLY A 31 0.50 5.49 0.85
N PHE A 32 0.10 6.48 1.65
CA PHE A 32 -1.21 7.12 1.54
C PHE A 32 -1.40 7.80 0.17
N ASP A 33 -0.43 8.61 -0.25
CA ASP A 33 -0.46 9.30 -1.54
C ASP A 33 -0.52 8.31 -2.71
N PHE A 34 0.23 7.21 -2.64
CA PHE A 34 0.18 6.13 -3.63
C PHE A 34 -1.23 5.53 -3.76
N LEU A 35 -1.91 5.24 -2.64
CA LEU A 35 -3.27 4.71 -2.67
C LEU A 35 -4.26 5.71 -3.28
N SER A 36 -4.09 7.01 -3.02
CA SER A 36 -4.91 8.05 -3.63
C SER A 36 -4.79 8.09 -5.16
N GLU A 37 -3.57 7.95 -5.69
CA GLU A 37 -3.33 7.88 -7.14
C GLU A 37 -3.81 6.55 -7.73
N PHE A 38 -3.57 5.44 -7.03
CA PHE A 38 -4.02 4.12 -7.45
C PHE A 38 -5.54 4.09 -7.64
N LYS A 39 -6.31 4.68 -6.72
CA LYS A 39 -7.77 4.82 -6.86
C LYS A 39 -8.21 5.62 -8.09
N LYS A 40 -7.40 6.56 -8.57
CA LYS A 40 -7.72 7.28 -9.82
C LYS A 40 -7.54 6.36 -11.03
N ILE A 41 -6.50 5.53 -11.01
CA ILE A 41 -6.23 4.54 -12.06
C ILE A 41 -7.32 3.47 -12.07
N GLU A 42 -7.75 2.97 -10.91
CA GLU A 42 -8.86 2.01 -10.79
C GLU A 42 -10.13 2.57 -11.42
N ARG A 43 -10.56 3.78 -11.02
CA ARG A 43 -11.74 4.44 -11.59
C ARG A 43 -11.63 4.67 -13.10
N PHE A 44 -10.43 4.97 -13.59
CA PHE A 44 -10.18 5.10 -15.01
C PHE A 44 -10.37 3.75 -15.70
N ALA A 45 -9.71 2.69 -15.25
CA ALA A 45 -9.83 1.35 -15.83
C ALA A 45 -11.29 0.85 -15.84
N GLU A 46 -12.01 1.03 -14.74
CA GLU A 46 -13.44 0.73 -14.62
C GLU A 46 -14.28 1.45 -15.69
N ALA A 47 -14.01 2.74 -15.93
CA ALA A 47 -14.72 3.53 -16.95
C ALA A 47 -14.49 3.03 -18.39
N PHE A 48 -13.40 2.30 -18.63
CA PHE A 48 -13.09 1.64 -19.91
C PHE A 48 -13.49 0.15 -19.94
N GLY A 49 -14.13 -0.37 -18.89
CA GLY A 49 -14.52 -1.77 -18.80
C GLY A 49 -13.34 -2.73 -18.63
N ILE A 50 -12.22 -2.23 -18.09
CA ILE A 50 -11.03 -3.03 -17.81
C ILE A 50 -11.08 -3.46 -16.34
N GLU A 51 -11.06 -4.77 -16.08
CA GLU A 51 -10.82 -5.33 -14.75
C GLU A 51 -9.31 -5.38 -14.46
N LEU A 52 -8.90 -4.84 -13.31
CA LEU A 52 -7.51 -4.78 -12.82
C LEU A 52 -7.19 -5.92 -11.83
#